data_AF-A0A4Q3HRH3-F1
#
_entry.id   AF-A0A4Q3HRH3-F1
#
_cell.length_a   1.000
_cell.length_b   1.000
_cell.length_c   1.000
_cell.angle_alpha   90.00
_cell.angle_beta   90.00
_cell.angle_gamma   90.00
#
_symmetry.space_group_name_H-M   'P 1'
#
loop_
_entity.id
_entity.type
_entity.pdbx_description
1 polymer ?
#
loop_
_entity_poly.entity_id
_entity_poly.type
_entity_poly.pdbx_seq_one_letter_code
_entity_poly.pdbx_strand_id
1 'polypeptide(L)'
;EAGRLKTLLDGAAYSVETVEAKPVKRNPGPPFTTSSLQQAASSNIGFGASRTMQVAQKLYEGIDIGGETVGLITYMRTDGVQMAPEAIEQARSAIVEQFGPRYMPEKPRFYSTKAKNAQEAHEAIRPTDFNRTPDKVRQYLDADQARLYELIWKRGIASQMASAEMERTTVEISATNGAEKAGLRAVGSVVRFDGFLGAYVDRREEDDKSEDDDEDGRLPEINAREKLDKNKVNSSQHFTEPPPRYSEASLIKKMEELGIGRPSTYAATLKTLSDREYVIMDKRKLIPHSKGRLVTAFLENFFTKYVEYDFTADLEEKLDRISAGELDWKQVLREFWQDFFGQIEDTKELRVTNVLDALNEALAPLVFPKREDGSDPRICQVCGTGNLSLKLGKYGAFVGCSNYPECNFTRQLSSEGGADAEASGLNEPKELGTDPMTGEQLTLRSGRFGPYIQRGDGKEAKRSSLPKGWLPDDIDHEKALALINLPRDVGKHPESGKMISAGLGRYGPFLLHDGG
;
A
#
# COMPACT_ATOMS: atom_id res chain seq x y z
N GLU A 1 -4.03 14.39 -35.44
CA GLU A 1 -4.21 12.98 -35.84
C GLU A 1 -5.56 12.39 -35.46
N ALA A 2 -5.96 12.34 -34.17
CA ALA A 2 -7.24 11.76 -33.75
C ALA A 2 -8.47 12.37 -34.48
N GLY A 3 -8.51 13.70 -34.66
CA GLY A 3 -9.57 14.35 -35.42
C GLY A 3 -9.62 13.96 -36.91
N ARG A 4 -8.46 13.70 -37.54
CA ARG A 4 -8.37 13.22 -38.92
C ARG A 4 -8.94 11.80 -39.04
N LEU A 5 -8.54 10.90 -38.13
CA LEU A 5 -9.06 9.54 -38.06
C LEU A 5 -10.56 9.51 -37.77
N LYS A 6 -11.05 10.40 -36.90
CA LYS A 6 -12.49 10.53 -36.64
C LYS A 6 -13.26 10.87 -37.92
N THR A 7 -12.81 11.86 -38.69
CA THR A 7 -13.44 12.24 -39.96
C THR A 7 -13.41 11.10 -40.98
N LEU A 8 -12.30 10.37 -41.07
CA LEU A 8 -12.18 9.17 -41.92
C LEU A 8 -13.25 8.15 -41.54
N LEU A 9 -13.29 7.78 -40.25
CA LEU A 9 -14.23 6.79 -39.71
C LEU A 9 -15.69 7.25 -39.88
N ASP A 10 -15.97 8.54 -39.69
CA ASP A 10 -17.33 9.05 -39.81
C ASP A 10 -17.93 8.91 -41.22
N GLY A 11 -17.10 8.96 -42.27
CA GLY A 11 -17.53 8.74 -43.66
C GLY A 11 -17.23 7.35 -44.22
N ALA A 12 -16.71 6.43 -43.42
CA ALA A 12 -16.25 5.13 -43.89
C ALA A 12 -17.37 4.12 -44.10
N ALA A 13 -17.20 3.25 -45.10
CA ALA A 13 -17.87 1.96 -45.16
C ALA A 13 -17.06 0.94 -44.36
N TYR A 14 -17.75 0.12 -43.56
CA TYR A 14 -17.13 -0.87 -42.68
C TYR A 14 -17.41 -2.29 -43.18
N SER A 15 -16.37 -3.11 -43.20
CA SER A 15 -16.49 -4.53 -43.53
C SER A 15 -15.55 -5.37 -42.71
N VAL A 16 -16.01 -6.54 -42.29
CA VAL A 16 -15.20 -7.53 -41.59
C VAL A 16 -14.18 -8.13 -42.57
N GLU A 17 -12.90 -8.06 -42.23
CA GLU A 17 -11.85 -8.73 -43.01
C GLU A 17 -11.73 -10.19 -42.59
N THR A 18 -11.54 -10.43 -41.29
CA THR A 18 -11.35 -11.76 -40.72
C THR A 18 -12.09 -11.91 -39.41
N VAL A 19 -12.52 -13.14 -39.13
CA VAL A 19 -13.07 -13.57 -37.84
C VAL A 19 -12.30 -14.81 -37.43
N GLU A 20 -11.57 -14.73 -36.32
CA GLU A 20 -10.84 -15.85 -35.75
C GLU A 20 -11.43 -16.22 -34.40
N ALA A 21 -12.10 -17.37 -34.33
CA ALA A 21 -12.54 -17.98 -33.08
C ALA A 21 -11.52 -19.04 -32.64
N LYS A 22 -10.94 -18.88 -31.44
CA LYS A 22 -9.99 -19.83 -30.87
C LYS A 22 -10.49 -20.32 -29.51
N PRO A 23 -10.53 -21.64 -29.26
CA PRO A 23 -10.80 -22.16 -27.93
C PRO A 23 -9.62 -21.81 -27.02
N VAL A 24 -9.92 -21.21 -25.87
CA VAL A 24 -8.96 -20.84 -24.82
C VAL A 24 -9.32 -21.60 -23.56
N LYS A 25 -8.36 -22.31 -22.98
CA LYS A 25 -8.52 -22.98 -21.69
C LYS A 25 -7.82 -22.19 -20.60
N ARG A 26 -8.54 -21.86 -19.53
CA ARG A 26 -7.99 -21.27 -18.31
C ARG A 26 -7.97 -22.33 -17.22
N ASN A 27 -6.78 -22.57 -16.67
CA ASN A 27 -6.59 -23.56 -15.61
C ASN A 27 -6.81 -22.91 -14.23
N PRO A 28 -7.32 -23.65 -13.23
CA PRO A 28 -7.35 -23.17 -11.86
C PRO A 28 -5.93 -22.99 -11.31
N GLY A 29 -5.74 -21.92 -10.55
CA GLY A 29 -4.52 -21.70 -9.78
C GLY A 29 -4.39 -22.66 -8.58
N PRO A 30 -3.22 -22.72 -7.94
CA PRO A 30 -2.99 -23.58 -6.78
C PRO A 30 -3.84 -23.16 -5.57
N PRO A 31 -4.00 -24.03 -4.56
CA PRO A 31 -4.48 -23.61 -3.24
C PRO A 31 -3.59 -22.54 -2.63
N PHE A 32 -4.05 -21.89 -1.57
CA PHE A 32 -3.36 -20.72 -1.04
C PHE A 32 -2.02 -21.06 -0.39
N THR A 33 -1.00 -20.27 -0.71
CA THR A 33 0.14 -19.98 0.17
C THR A 33 -0.20 -18.83 1.11
N THR A 34 0.68 -18.51 2.05
CA THR A 34 0.50 -17.35 2.95
C THR A 34 0.40 -16.03 2.18
N SER A 35 1.29 -15.81 1.22
CA SER A 35 1.31 -14.61 0.39
C SER A 35 0.03 -14.50 -0.43
N SER A 36 -0.35 -15.57 -1.14
CA SER A 36 -1.55 -15.55 -1.98
C SER A 36 -2.85 -15.43 -1.18
N LEU A 37 -2.92 -15.98 0.04
CA LEU A 37 -4.05 -15.75 0.95
C LEU A 37 -4.15 -14.29 1.37
N GLN A 38 -3.04 -13.68 1.79
CA GLN A 38 -3.03 -12.26 2.20
C GLN A 38 -3.44 -11.34 1.05
N GLN A 39 -2.95 -11.63 -0.17
CA GLN A 39 -3.33 -10.91 -1.37
C GLN A 39 -4.82 -11.06 -1.68
N ALA A 40 -5.33 -12.29 -1.73
CA ALA A 40 -6.74 -12.55 -2.03
C ALA A 40 -7.67 -11.97 -0.94
N ALA A 41 -7.29 -12.05 0.33
CA ALA A 41 -8.08 -11.50 1.43
C ALA A 41 -8.15 -9.96 1.36
N SER A 42 -7.08 -9.30 0.93
CA SER A 42 -7.10 -7.87 0.64
C SER A 42 -8.08 -7.58 -0.49
N SER A 43 -7.89 -8.14 -1.68
CA SER A 43 -8.71 -7.79 -2.86
C SER A 43 -10.19 -8.18 -2.70
N ASN A 44 -10.50 -9.34 -2.12
CA ASN A 44 -11.86 -9.87 -2.07
C ASN A 44 -12.67 -9.41 -0.87
N ILE A 45 -12.07 -9.36 0.32
CA ILE A 45 -12.80 -9.14 1.59
C ILE A 45 -12.28 -7.95 2.40
N GLY A 46 -11.30 -7.22 1.87
CA GLY A 46 -10.82 -5.96 2.47
C GLY A 46 -9.90 -6.12 3.67
N PHE A 47 -9.33 -7.31 3.90
CA PHE A 47 -8.47 -7.55 5.06
C PHE A 47 -7.03 -7.12 4.79
N GLY A 48 -6.45 -6.37 5.72
CA GLY A 48 -4.99 -6.17 5.78
C GLY A 48 -4.27 -7.44 6.25
N ALA A 49 -2.98 -7.55 5.96
CA ALA A 49 -2.17 -8.74 6.20
C ALA A 49 -2.21 -9.20 7.67
N SER A 50 -2.12 -8.26 8.62
CA SER A 50 -2.19 -8.57 10.06
C SER A 50 -3.55 -9.17 10.46
N ARG A 51 -4.66 -8.60 9.96
CA ARG A 51 -6.01 -9.10 10.25
C ARG A 51 -6.23 -10.48 9.63
N THR A 52 -5.80 -10.68 8.39
CA THR A 52 -5.86 -11.99 7.71
C THR A 52 -5.16 -13.07 8.53
N MET A 53 -3.94 -12.81 9.01
CA MET A 53 -3.19 -13.79 9.79
C MET A 53 -3.80 -14.06 11.16
N GLN A 54 -4.35 -13.05 11.84
CA GLN A 54 -5.05 -13.24 13.12
C GLN A 54 -6.29 -14.12 12.97
N VAL A 55 -7.08 -13.91 11.93
CA VAL A 55 -8.29 -14.71 11.67
C VAL A 55 -7.90 -16.13 11.24
N ALA A 56 -6.90 -16.28 10.37
CA ALA A 56 -6.39 -17.58 9.96
C ALA A 56 -5.84 -18.39 11.15
N GLN A 57 -5.12 -17.74 12.08
CA GLN A 57 -4.65 -18.38 13.32
C GLN A 57 -5.81 -18.99 14.10
N LYS A 58 -6.91 -18.25 14.31
CA LYS A 58 -8.09 -18.76 15.02
C LYS A 58 -8.75 -19.93 14.29
N LEU A 59 -8.84 -19.85 12.95
CA LEU A 59 -9.38 -20.96 12.14
C LEU A 59 -8.50 -22.21 12.21
N TYR A 60 -7.19 -22.06 12.38
CA TYR A 60 -6.24 -23.15 12.54
C TYR A 60 -6.27 -23.76 13.95
N GLU A 61 -6.23 -22.93 14.99
CA GLU A 61 -6.25 -23.37 16.40
C GLU A 61 -7.56 -24.05 16.79
N GLY A 62 -8.67 -23.61 16.18
CA GLY A 62 -9.92 -24.34 16.17
C GLY A 62 -11.14 -23.51 16.56
N ILE A 63 -12.29 -24.05 16.18
CA ILE A 63 -13.63 -23.51 16.45
C ILE A 63 -14.43 -24.61 17.15
N ASP A 64 -15.22 -24.23 18.15
CA ASP A 64 -16.14 -25.17 18.81
C ASP A 64 -17.31 -25.48 17.87
N ILE A 65 -17.38 -26.74 17.43
CA ILE A 65 -18.45 -27.26 16.59
C ILE A 65 -19.04 -28.47 17.29
N GLY A 66 -20.22 -28.31 17.87
CA GLY A 66 -20.94 -29.42 18.51
C GLY A 66 -20.28 -29.95 19.78
N GLY A 67 -19.49 -29.13 20.49
CA GLY A 67 -18.80 -29.51 21.72
C GLY A 67 -17.37 -30.02 21.52
N GLU A 68 -16.89 -30.06 20.27
CA GLU A 68 -15.51 -30.41 19.93
C GLU A 68 -14.79 -29.20 19.33
N THR A 69 -13.58 -28.92 19.79
CA THR A 69 -12.73 -27.89 19.19
C THR A 69 -12.01 -28.46 17.98
N VAL A 70 -12.28 -27.88 16.81
CA VAL A 70 -11.79 -28.42 15.54
C VAL A 70 -11.11 -27.33 14.72
N GLY A 71 -9.86 -27.58 14.30
CA GLY A 71 -9.15 -26.77 13.31
C GLY A 71 -9.83 -26.85 11.95
N LEU A 72 -10.29 -25.71 11.41
CA LEU A 72 -11.00 -25.63 10.14
C LEU A 72 -10.07 -25.55 8.92
N ILE A 73 -8.84 -25.05 9.10
CA ILE A 73 -7.86 -24.92 8.03
C ILE A 73 -6.51 -25.54 8.43
N THR A 74 -5.69 -25.87 7.44
CA THR A 74 -4.28 -26.22 7.63
C THR A 74 -3.45 -25.02 8.10
N TYR A 75 -2.19 -25.27 8.46
CA TYR A 75 -1.30 -24.23 8.97
C TYR A 75 -1.11 -23.08 7.97
N MET A 76 -1.39 -21.86 8.41
CA MET A 76 -1.50 -20.67 7.55
C MET A 76 -0.17 -19.97 7.25
N ARG A 77 0.95 -20.45 7.77
CA ARG A 77 2.30 -19.94 7.48
C ARG A 77 3.05 -20.98 6.66
N THR A 78 2.75 -21.00 5.38
CA THR A 78 3.27 -21.93 4.38
C THR A 78 3.59 -21.20 3.09
N ASP A 79 4.67 -21.60 2.43
CA ASP A 79 5.00 -21.35 1.02
C ASP A 79 4.60 -22.53 0.11
N GLY A 80 4.15 -23.64 0.71
CA GLY A 80 3.70 -24.83 0.02
C GLY A 80 2.38 -24.63 -0.74
N VAL A 81 2.30 -25.24 -1.92
CA VAL A 81 1.11 -25.28 -2.80
C VAL A 81 0.50 -26.67 -2.91
N GLN A 82 1.09 -27.66 -2.22
CA GLN A 82 0.68 -29.06 -2.29
C GLN A 82 -0.46 -29.36 -1.30
N MET A 83 -1.27 -30.36 -1.63
CA MET A 83 -2.25 -30.94 -0.71
C MET A 83 -1.95 -32.42 -0.55
N ALA A 84 -2.21 -32.96 0.64
CA ALA A 84 -2.12 -34.40 0.87
C ALA A 84 -3.06 -35.17 -0.07
N PRO A 85 -2.69 -36.39 -0.51
CA PRO A 85 -3.51 -37.21 -1.41
C PRO A 85 -4.95 -37.41 -0.91
N GLU A 86 -5.14 -37.60 0.39
CA GLU A 86 -6.47 -37.77 1.00
C GLU A 86 -7.33 -36.50 0.86
N ALA A 87 -6.71 -35.32 1.00
CA ALA A 87 -7.39 -34.05 0.82
C ALA A 87 -7.76 -33.77 -0.64
N ILE A 88 -6.92 -34.20 -1.59
CA ILE A 88 -7.24 -34.15 -3.02
C ILE A 88 -8.47 -35.00 -3.32
N GLU A 89 -8.51 -36.23 -2.83
CA GLU A 89 -9.65 -37.13 -3.08
C GLU A 89 -10.94 -36.61 -2.43
N GLN A 90 -10.82 -36.03 -1.23
CA GLN A 90 -11.96 -35.40 -0.57
C GLN A 90 -12.47 -34.18 -1.35
N ALA A 91 -11.58 -33.31 -1.83
CA ALA A 91 -11.97 -32.17 -2.67
C ALA A 91 -12.67 -32.64 -3.94
N ARG A 92 -12.16 -33.69 -4.61
CA ARG A 92 -12.76 -34.28 -5.81
C ARG A 92 -14.16 -34.83 -5.54
N SER A 93 -14.34 -35.54 -4.44
CA SER A 93 -15.66 -36.01 -4.01
C SER A 93 -16.63 -34.85 -3.76
N ALA A 94 -16.18 -33.81 -3.05
CA ALA A 94 -16.98 -32.61 -2.78
C ALA A 94 -17.34 -31.84 -4.06
N ILE A 95 -16.48 -31.82 -5.07
CA ILE A 95 -16.78 -31.23 -6.39
C ILE A 95 -17.95 -31.96 -7.04
N VAL A 96 -17.94 -33.29 -7.06
CA VAL A 96 -19.02 -34.08 -7.67
C VAL A 96 -20.34 -33.86 -6.93
N GLU A 97 -20.32 -33.81 -5.60
CA GLU A 97 -21.52 -33.59 -4.78
C GLU A 97 -22.12 -32.19 -4.99
N GLN A 98 -21.28 -31.15 -5.06
CA GLN A 98 -21.75 -29.76 -5.03
C GLN A 98 -21.90 -29.11 -6.40
N PHE A 99 -21.07 -29.49 -7.37
CA PHE A 99 -21.04 -28.89 -8.72
C PHE A 99 -21.43 -29.89 -9.81
N GLY A 100 -21.29 -31.18 -9.54
CA GLY A 100 -21.62 -32.27 -10.46
C GLY A 100 -20.40 -32.82 -11.22
N PRO A 101 -20.55 -34.00 -11.87
CA PRO A 101 -19.42 -34.75 -12.43
C PRO A 101 -18.59 -34.00 -13.48
N ARG A 102 -19.22 -33.11 -14.26
CA ARG A 102 -18.55 -32.33 -15.32
C ARG A 102 -17.48 -31.38 -14.77
N TYR A 103 -17.60 -30.95 -13.52
CA TYR A 103 -16.65 -30.03 -12.87
C TYR A 103 -15.44 -30.76 -12.27
N MET A 104 -15.45 -32.09 -12.20
CA MET A 104 -14.32 -32.87 -11.74
C MET A 104 -13.46 -33.31 -12.93
N PRO A 105 -12.17 -32.92 -12.99
CA PRO A 105 -11.28 -33.41 -14.04
C PRO A 105 -10.99 -34.90 -13.86
N GLU A 106 -10.75 -35.61 -14.97
CA GLU A 106 -10.46 -37.04 -14.96
C GLU A 106 -9.28 -37.38 -14.04
N LYS A 107 -8.20 -36.59 -14.10
CA LYS A 107 -7.00 -36.75 -13.27
C LYS A 107 -6.93 -35.69 -12.18
N PRO A 108 -6.38 -36.03 -10.99
CA PRO A 108 -6.10 -35.04 -9.94
C PRO A 108 -5.07 -34.01 -10.43
N ARG A 109 -5.17 -32.79 -9.89
CA ARG A 109 -4.23 -31.71 -10.20
C ARG A 109 -3.16 -31.63 -9.11
N PHE A 110 -1.91 -31.67 -9.54
CA PHE A 110 -0.76 -31.49 -8.65
C PHE A 110 -0.08 -30.16 -8.97
N TYR A 111 0.29 -29.43 -7.92
CA TYR A 111 0.96 -28.14 -8.01
C TYR A 111 2.34 -28.23 -7.37
N SER A 112 3.31 -27.54 -7.96
CA SER A 112 4.69 -27.47 -7.47
C SER A 112 5.23 -26.06 -7.63
N THR A 113 5.98 -25.60 -6.63
CA THR A 113 6.80 -24.39 -6.66
C THR A 113 8.14 -24.68 -7.34
N LYS A 114 8.80 -23.64 -7.89
CA LYS A 114 10.09 -23.79 -8.59
C LYS A 114 11.29 -23.79 -7.64
N ALA A 115 11.17 -23.18 -6.45
CA ALA A 115 12.28 -22.93 -5.54
C ALA A 115 12.16 -23.81 -4.30
N LYS A 116 12.99 -24.85 -4.19
CA LYS A 116 13.01 -25.75 -3.03
C LYS A 116 13.54 -25.04 -1.79
N ASN A 117 12.65 -24.53 -0.94
CA ASN A 117 13.01 -24.13 0.42
C ASN A 117 12.90 -25.32 1.37
N ALA A 118 13.75 -25.35 2.40
CA ALA A 118 13.68 -26.36 3.46
C ALA A 118 12.33 -26.36 4.20
N GLN A 119 11.57 -25.27 4.12
CA GLN A 119 10.23 -25.10 4.71
C GLN A 119 9.08 -25.64 3.81
N GLU A 120 9.35 -26.05 2.56
CA GLU A 120 8.33 -26.58 1.62
C GLU A 120 7.68 -27.91 2.07
N ALA A 121 8.07 -28.46 3.21
CA ALA A 121 7.44 -29.67 3.77
C ALA A 121 6.01 -29.44 4.29
N HIS A 122 5.49 -28.21 4.20
CA HIS A 122 4.15 -27.86 4.63
C HIS A 122 3.14 -27.91 3.48
N GLU A 123 1.94 -28.41 3.78
CA GLU A 123 0.81 -28.32 2.87
C GLU A 123 0.39 -26.85 2.63
N ALA A 124 -0.33 -26.64 1.54
CA ALA A 124 -1.02 -25.39 1.27
C ALA A 124 -2.10 -25.09 2.30
N ILE A 125 -2.53 -23.83 2.35
CA ILE A 125 -3.67 -23.37 3.15
C ILE A 125 -4.96 -23.82 2.48
N ARG A 126 -5.64 -24.78 3.11
CA ARG A 126 -6.89 -25.40 2.64
C ARG A 126 -7.78 -25.74 3.84
N PRO A 127 -9.07 -26.06 3.62
CA PRO A 127 -9.88 -26.69 4.64
C PRO A 127 -9.25 -28.01 5.12
N THR A 128 -9.37 -28.30 6.42
CA THR A 128 -9.02 -29.62 6.96
C THR A 128 -9.99 -30.71 6.48
N ASP A 129 -11.24 -30.33 6.19
CA ASP A 129 -12.30 -31.18 5.69
C ASP A 129 -13.18 -30.39 4.68
N PHE A 130 -13.21 -30.82 3.42
CA PHE A 130 -14.00 -30.18 2.36
C PHE A 130 -15.52 -30.39 2.50
N ASN A 131 -15.99 -31.36 3.31
CA ASN A 131 -17.41 -31.57 3.59
C ASN A 131 -17.99 -30.52 4.55
N ARG A 132 -17.13 -29.79 5.27
CA ARG A 132 -17.47 -28.62 6.08
C ARG A 132 -17.65 -27.41 5.18
N THR A 133 -18.72 -27.41 4.38
CA THR A 133 -19.00 -26.28 3.48
C THR A 133 -19.17 -24.98 4.26
N PRO A 134 -18.87 -23.81 3.65
CA PRO A 134 -19.02 -22.52 4.30
C PRO A 134 -20.39 -22.33 4.95
N ASP A 135 -21.46 -22.77 4.29
CA ASP A 135 -22.83 -22.71 4.81
C ASP A 135 -23.02 -23.54 6.09
N LYS A 136 -22.45 -24.76 6.15
CA LYS A 136 -22.58 -25.65 7.31
C LYS A 136 -21.88 -25.09 8.55
N VAL A 137 -20.70 -24.49 8.37
CA VAL A 137 -19.92 -23.97 9.48
C VAL A 137 -20.29 -22.53 9.87
N ARG A 138 -21.03 -21.81 9.02
CA ARG A 138 -21.32 -20.37 9.17
C ARG A 138 -21.84 -19.98 10.55
N GLN A 139 -22.68 -20.83 11.14
CA GLN A 139 -23.32 -20.62 12.43
C GLN A 139 -22.34 -20.63 13.63
N TYR A 140 -21.17 -21.25 13.47
CA TYR A 140 -20.14 -21.34 14.51
C TYR A 140 -19.06 -20.25 14.38
N LEU A 141 -19.13 -19.43 13.34
CA LEU A 141 -18.09 -18.47 12.98
C LEU A 141 -18.56 -17.03 13.13
N ASP A 142 -17.66 -16.17 13.62
CA ASP A 142 -17.86 -14.74 13.50
C ASP A 142 -17.82 -14.28 12.02
N ALA A 143 -18.17 -13.02 11.77
CA ALA A 143 -18.26 -12.50 10.40
C ALA A 143 -16.91 -12.47 9.65
N ASP A 144 -15.79 -12.36 10.35
CA ASP A 144 -14.47 -12.34 9.72
C ASP A 144 -13.98 -13.75 9.42
N GLN A 145 -14.12 -14.65 10.40
CA GLN A 145 -13.82 -16.06 10.30
C GLN A 145 -14.57 -16.70 9.14
N ALA A 146 -15.87 -16.44 9.01
CA ALA A 146 -16.67 -16.99 7.93
C ALA A 146 -16.21 -16.52 6.55
N ARG A 147 -15.94 -15.21 6.39
CA ARG A 147 -15.47 -14.66 5.11
C ARG A 147 -14.12 -15.22 4.70
N LEU A 148 -13.19 -15.34 5.64
CA LEU A 148 -11.86 -15.90 5.35
C LEU A 148 -11.92 -17.41 5.10
N TYR A 149 -12.71 -18.14 5.87
CA TYR A 149 -12.91 -19.57 5.66
C TYR A 149 -13.54 -19.86 4.30
N GLU A 150 -14.58 -19.12 3.92
CA GLU A 150 -15.23 -19.24 2.61
C GLU A 150 -14.23 -19.01 1.48
N LEU A 151 -13.36 -18.00 1.60
CA LEU A 151 -12.32 -17.71 0.62
C LEU A 151 -11.34 -18.89 0.48
N ILE A 152 -10.84 -19.41 1.62
CA ILE A 152 -9.92 -20.56 1.66
C ILE A 152 -10.58 -21.81 1.07
N TRP A 153 -11.83 -22.07 1.44
CA TRP A 153 -12.59 -23.22 0.96
C TRP A 153 -12.81 -23.16 -0.56
N LYS A 154 -13.27 -22.02 -1.08
CA LYS A 154 -13.50 -21.80 -2.52
C LYS A 154 -12.21 -21.95 -3.32
N ARG A 155 -11.09 -21.39 -2.86
CA ARG A 155 -9.79 -21.55 -3.54
C ARG A 155 -9.29 -22.99 -3.50
N GLY A 156 -9.43 -23.65 -2.35
CA GLY A 156 -9.04 -25.04 -2.17
C GLY A 156 -9.78 -25.97 -3.12
N ILE A 157 -11.11 -25.86 -3.20
CA ILE A 157 -11.91 -26.72 -4.07
C ILE A 157 -11.68 -26.40 -5.56
N ALA A 158 -11.61 -25.11 -5.92
CA ALA A 158 -11.36 -24.68 -7.29
C ALA A 158 -10.03 -25.21 -7.83
N SER A 159 -9.01 -25.36 -6.98
CA SER A 159 -7.72 -25.94 -7.38
C SER A 159 -7.80 -27.36 -7.93
N GLN A 160 -8.88 -28.12 -7.63
CA GLN A 160 -9.09 -29.47 -8.13
C GLN A 160 -10.21 -29.56 -9.18
N MET A 161 -10.80 -28.43 -9.60
CA MET A 161 -11.87 -28.40 -10.58
C MET A 161 -11.37 -28.45 -12.04
N ALA A 162 -12.29 -28.71 -12.95
CA ALA A 162 -12.06 -28.68 -14.39
C ALA A 162 -11.69 -27.27 -14.86
N SER A 163 -10.91 -27.17 -15.94
CA SER A 163 -10.53 -25.89 -16.54
C SER A 163 -11.77 -25.17 -17.07
N ALA A 164 -11.76 -23.84 -17.02
CA ALA A 164 -12.74 -23.05 -17.76
C ALA A 164 -12.41 -23.12 -19.25
N GLU A 165 -13.43 -23.29 -20.08
CA GLU A 165 -13.34 -23.29 -21.53
C GLU A 165 -14.02 -22.04 -22.05
N MET A 166 -13.22 -21.18 -22.69
CA MET A 166 -13.67 -19.94 -23.30
C MET A 166 -13.48 -20.05 -24.81
N GLU A 167 -14.29 -19.33 -25.55
CA GLU A 167 -14.09 -19.10 -26.96
C GLU A 167 -13.76 -17.63 -27.15
N ARG A 168 -12.52 -17.34 -27.57
CA ARG A 168 -12.07 -15.98 -27.84
C ARG A 168 -12.21 -15.71 -29.33
N THR A 169 -12.98 -14.68 -29.67
CA THR A 169 -13.20 -14.24 -31.04
C THR A 169 -12.46 -12.93 -31.26
N THR A 170 -11.59 -12.89 -32.26
CA THR A 170 -10.95 -11.67 -32.74
C THR A 170 -11.52 -11.32 -34.11
N VAL A 171 -11.97 -10.09 -34.26
CA VAL A 171 -12.54 -9.56 -35.51
C VAL A 171 -11.67 -8.40 -35.97
N GLU A 172 -11.12 -8.52 -37.17
CA GLU A 172 -10.44 -7.42 -37.86
C GLU A 172 -11.43 -6.75 -38.81
N ILE A 173 -11.56 -5.44 -38.69
CA ILE A 173 -12.54 -4.63 -39.41
C ILE A 173 -11.79 -3.60 -40.25
N SER A 174 -12.12 -3.55 -41.53
CA SER A 174 -11.67 -2.50 -42.43
C SER A 174 -12.69 -1.37 -42.47
N ALA A 175 -12.23 -0.14 -42.24
CA ALA A 175 -12.96 1.08 -42.54
C ALA A 175 -12.33 1.77 -43.75
N THR A 176 -13.13 2.03 -44.79
CA THR A 176 -12.65 2.67 -46.03
C THR A 176 -13.49 3.88 -46.39
N ASN A 177 -12.84 5.03 -46.61
CA ASN A 177 -13.44 6.26 -47.07
C ASN A 177 -12.65 6.80 -48.27
N GLY A 178 -13.16 6.55 -49.49
CA GLY A 178 -12.43 6.85 -50.72
C GLY A 178 -11.13 6.06 -50.84
N ALA A 179 -9.99 6.75 -50.90
CA ALA A 179 -8.65 6.15 -50.97
C ALA A 179 -8.02 5.89 -49.58
N GLU A 180 -8.62 6.42 -48.50
CA GLU A 180 -8.12 6.23 -47.14
C GLU A 180 -8.70 4.96 -46.50
N LYS A 181 -7.85 4.23 -45.76
CA LYS A 181 -8.22 3.00 -45.06
C LYS A 181 -7.70 3.04 -43.62
N ALA A 182 -8.51 2.54 -42.69
CA ALA A 182 -8.13 2.31 -41.30
C ALA A 182 -8.49 0.86 -40.90
N GLY A 183 -7.63 0.24 -40.08
CA GLY A 183 -7.90 -1.05 -39.45
C GLY A 183 -8.44 -0.83 -38.04
N LEU A 184 -9.51 -1.54 -37.69
CA LEU A 184 -10.05 -1.61 -36.34
C LEU A 184 -10.06 -3.07 -35.89
N ARG A 185 -9.86 -3.28 -34.60
CA ARG A 185 -9.84 -4.62 -34.00
C ARG A 185 -10.85 -4.67 -32.88
N ALA A 186 -11.64 -5.74 -32.85
CA ALA A 186 -12.51 -6.06 -31.72
C ALA A 186 -12.15 -7.46 -31.20
N VAL A 187 -12.06 -7.58 -29.89
CA VAL A 187 -11.88 -8.86 -29.21
C VAL A 187 -13.11 -9.09 -28.35
N GLY A 188 -13.53 -10.34 -28.25
CA GLY A 188 -14.49 -10.73 -27.23
C GLY A 188 -14.32 -12.17 -26.85
N SER A 189 -14.92 -12.54 -25.72
CA SER A 189 -14.87 -13.90 -25.23
C SER A 189 -16.23 -14.36 -24.73
N VAL A 190 -16.52 -15.64 -24.93
CA VAL A 190 -17.71 -16.30 -24.39
C VAL A 190 -17.27 -17.52 -23.60
N VAL A 191 -17.73 -17.61 -22.36
CA VAL A 191 -17.53 -18.80 -21.53
C VAL A 191 -18.41 -19.93 -22.09
N ARG A 192 -17.77 -20.98 -22.63
CA ARG A 192 -18.43 -22.21 -23.09
C ARG A 192 -18.64 -23.19 -21.93
N PHE A 193 -17.72 -23.17 -20.97
CA PHE A 193 -17.81 -23.89 -19.71
C PHE A 193 -17.03 -23.12 -18.64
N ASP A 194 -17.68 -22.81 -17.52
CA ASP A 194 -17.11 -22.00 -16.44
C ASP A 194 -16.08 -22.77 -15.60
N GLY A 195 -16.21 -24.09 -15.48
CA GLY A 195 -15.26 -24.93 -14.76
C GLY A 195 -15.00 -24.39 -13.34
N PHE A 196 -13.74 -24.22 -12.96
CA PHE A 196 -13.36 -23.68 -11.66
C PHE A 196 -13.88 -22.26 -11.35
N LEU A 197 -14.21 -21.46 -12.38
CA LEU A 197 -14.73 -20.10 -12.19
C LEU A 197 -16.11 -20.10 -11.52
N GLY A 198 -16.86 -21.21 -11.62
CA GLY A 198 -18.12 -21.39 -10.90
C GLY A 198 -17.95 -21.44 -9.37
N ALA A 199 -16.75 -21.77 -8.87
CA ALA A 199 -16.44 -21.79 -7.44
C ALA A 199 -15.62 -20.58 -6.98
N TYR A 200 -14.62 -20.17 -7.77
CA TYR A 200 -13.68 -19.12 -7.38
C TYR A 200 -13.19 -18.34 -8.58
N VAL A 201 -13.29 -17.01 -8.49
CA VAL A 201 -12.65 -16.07 -9.43
C VAL A 201 -11.65 -15.24 -8.65
N ASP A 202 -10.41 -15.21 -9.12
CA ASP A 202 -9.38 -14.38 -8.53
C ASP A 202 -9.54 -12.94 -9.01
N ARG A 203 -10.06 -12.05 -8.17
CA ARG A 203 -10.25 -10.62 -8.53
C ARG A 203 -8.96 -9.93 -8.95
N ARG A 204 -7.77 -10.46 -8.60
CA ARG A 204 -6.49 -9.95 -9.11
C ARG A 204 -6.35 -10.12 -10.62
N GLU A 205 -6.89 -11.22 -11.18
CA GLU A 205 -6.91 -11.47 -12.62
C GLU A 205 -7.96 -10.61 -13.34
N GLU A 206 -8.86 -9.94 -12.60
CA GLU A 206 -9.80 -8.94 -13.11
C GLU A 206 -9.24 -7.51 -12.95
N ASP A 207 -8.60 -7.19 -11.81
CA ASP A 207 -8.04 -5.87 -11.52
C ASP A 207 -6.77 -5.53 -12.32
N ASP A 208 -6.00 -6.53 -12.78
CA ASP A 208 -4.84 -6.35 -13.68
C ASP A 208 -5.27 -6.09 -15.14
N LYS A 209 -6.56 -6.19 -15.46
CA LYS A 209 -7.10 -5.79 -16.76
C LYS A 209 -7.44 -4.30 -16.72
N SER A 210 -6.85 -3.51 -17.61
CA SER A 210 -7.23 -2.10 -17.74
C SER A 210 -8.71 -1.97 -18.14
N GLU A 211 -9.36 -0.84 -17.87
CA GLU A 211 -10.71 -0.56 -18.40
C GLU A 211 -10.76 -0.65 -19.95
N ASP A 212 -9.62 -0.56 -20.62
CA ASP A 212 -9.42 -0.73 -22.06
C ASP A 212 -9.13 -2.19 -22.51
N ASP A 213 -9.12 -3.18 -21.60
CA ASP A 213 -8.96 -4.59 -21.96
C ASP A 213 -10.30 -5.13 -22.50
N ASP A 214 -10.52 -4.94 -23.79
CA ASP A 214 -11.73 -5.37 -24.55
C ASP A 214 -12.01 -6.90 -24.50
N GLU A 215 -11.21 -7.70 -23.79
CA GLU A 215 -11.28 -9.17 -23.81
C GLU A 215 -12.56 -9.75 -23.19
N ASP A 216 -13.24 -9.03 -22.30
CA ASP A 216 -14.45 -9.52 -21.60
C ASP A 216 -15.76 -9.13 -22.29
N GLY A 217 -15.70 -8.42 -23.41
CA GLY A 217 -16.87 -8.08 -24.23
C GLY A 217 -17.48 -9.31 -24.89
N ARG A 218 -18.82 -9.42 -24.87
CA ARG A 218 -19.52 -10.39 -25.72
C ARG A 218 -19.66 -9.80 -27.12
N LEU A 219 -19.05 -10.45 -28.10
CA LEU A 219 -19.28 -10.12 -29.50
C LEU A 219 -20.54 -10.83 -30.01
N PRO A 220 -21.35 -10.17 -30.86
CA PRO A 220 -22.40 -10.85 -31.60
C PRO A 220 -21.80 -11.86 -32.58
N GLU A 221 -22.63 -12.72 -33.16
CA GLU A 221 -22.23 -13.56 -34.28
C GLU A 221 -21.90 -12.66 -35.48
N ILE A 222 -20.69 -12.80 -36.03
CA ILE A 222 -20.16 -11.96 -37.11
C ILE A 222 -19.50 -12.88 -38.14
N ASN A 223 -19.74 -12.63 -39.43
CA ASN A 223 -19.14 -13.38 -40.53
C ASN A 223 -18.06 -12.58 -41.25
N ALA A 224 -17.07 -13.29 -41.82
CA ALA A 224 -16.09 -12.65 -42.68
C ALA A 224 -16.77 -12.00 -43.90
N ARG A 225 -16.31 -10.81 -44.28
CA ARG A 225 -16.86 -9.98 -45.38
C ARG A 225 -18.24 -9.39 -45.12
N GLU A 226 -18.79 -9.56 -43.93
CA GLU A 226 -20.03 -8.91 -43.52
C GLU A 226 -19.86 -7.39 -43.52
N LYS A 227 -20.88 -6.66 -44.00
CA LYS A 227 -20.93 -5.20 -43.92
C LYS A 227 -21.45 -4.79 -42.55
N LEU A 228 -20.80 -3.81 -41.94
CA LEU A 228 -21.16 -3.30 -40.63
C LEU A 228 -21.71 -1.89 -40.74
N ASP A 229 -22.76 -1.61 -39.96
CA ASP A 229 -23.31 -0.27 -39.83
C ASP A 229 -22.56 0.50 -38.73
N LYS A 230 -22.09 1.69 -39.07
CA LYS A 230 -21.47 2.61 -38.10
C LYS A 230 -22.55 3.19 -37.19
N ASN A 231 -22.49 2.87 -35.91
CA ASN A 231 -23.37 3.48 -34.91
C ASN A 231 -22.77 4.79 -34.35
N LYS A 232 -21.59 4.71 -33.71
CA LYS A 232 -20.93 5.87 -33.09
C LYS A 232 -19.40 5.77 -33.19
N VAL A 233 -18.74 6.91 -33.40
CA VAL A 233 -17.28 7.05 -33.28
C VAL A 233 -16.98 7.95 -32.08
N ASN A 234 -16.41 7.36 -31.03
CA ASN A 234 -15.92 8.10 -29.87
C ASN A 234 -14.43 8.37 -30.05
N SER A 235 -13.99 9.59 -29.72
CA SER A 235 -12.58 9.91 -29.59
C SER A 235 -12.36 10.29 -28.13
N SER A 236 -11.66 9.44 -27.41
CA SER A 236 -11.19 9.68 -26.05
C SER A 236 -9.72 10.12 -26.09
N GLN A 237 -9.34 10.94 -25.12
CA GLN A 237 -7.95 11.26 -24.86
C GLN A 237 -7.53 10.49 -23.60
N HIS A 238 -6.43 9.76 -23.71
CA HIS A 238 -5.84 9.04 -22.58
C HIS A 238 -4.49 9.67 -22.25
N PHE A 239 -4.11 9.61 -20.98
CA PHE A 239 -2.80 9.99 -20.49
C PHE A 239 -2.12 8.76 -19.88
N THR A 240 -0.81 8.67 -19.97
CA THR A 240 -0.06 7.64 -19.25
C THR A 240 -0.17 7.93 -17.75
N GLU A 241 -0.74 7.00 -17.00
CA GLU A 241 -0.76 7.09 -15.55
C GLU A 241 0.60 6.66 -14.97
N PRO A 242 1.05 7.29 -13.87
CA PRO A 242 2.23 6.81 -13.15
C PRO A 242 1.95 5.40 -12.57
N PRO A 243 3.00 4.59 -12.34
CA PRO A 243 2.84 3.28 -11.72
C PRO A 243 2.03 3.37 -10.42
N PRO A 244 1.06 2.47 -10.20
CA PRO A 244 0.21 2.54 -9.03
C PRO A 244 1.03 2.30 -7.76
N ARG A 245 0.70 3.04 -6.69
CA ARG A 245 1.28 2.77 -5.38
C ARG A 245 0.97 1.35 -4.92
N TYR A 246 1.89 0.78 -4.15
CA TYR A 246 1.68 -0.50 -3.50
C TYR A 246 0.52 -0.44 -2.49
N SER A 247 -0.37 -1.41 -2.55
CA SER A 247 -1.12 -1.89 -1.37
C SER A 247 -0.26 -2.87 -0.56
N GLU A 248 -0.73 -3.26 0.64
CA GLU A 248 -0.09 -4.35 1.40
C GLU A 248 0.07 -5.62 0.56
N ALA A 249 -1.00 -6.01 -0.16
CA ALA A 249 -1.02 -7.20 -1.01
C ALA A 249 0.05 -7.15 -2.12
N SER A 250 0.09 -6.05 -2.88
CA SER A 250 1.08 -5.90 -3.96
C SER A 250 2.51 -5.75 -3.42
N LEU A 251 2.71 -5.21 -2.22
CA LEU A 251 4.03 -5.15 -1.61
C LEU A 251 4.49 -6.54 -1.17
N ILE A 252 3.61 -7.35 -0.57
CA ILE A 252 3.91 -8.75 -0.22
C ILE A 252 4.24 -9.56 -1.47
N LYS A 253 3.46 -9.40 -2.54
CA LYS A 253 3.75 -10.01 -3.85
C LYS A 253 5.16 -9.62 -4.32
N LYS A 254 5.50 -8.34 -4.24
CA LYS A 254 6.83 -7.86 -4.67
C LYS A 254 7.96 -8.39 -3.79
N MET A 255 7.75 -8.48 -2.48
CA MET A 255 8.69 -9.07 -1.53
C MET A 255 8.94 -10.55 -1.84
N GLU A 256 7.87 -11.32 -2.07
CA GLU A 256 7.95 -12.74 -2.48
C GLU A 256 8.69 -12.92 -3.81
N GLU A 257 8.39 -12.10 -4.83
CA GLU A 257 9.10 -12.11 -6.12
C GLU A 257 10.60 -11.82 -6.00
N LEU A 258 10.98 -10.97 -5.03
CA LEU A 258 12.37 -10.62 -4.76
C LEU A 258 13.05 -11.59 -3.77
N GLY A 259 12.35 -12.61 -3.26
CA GLY A 259 12.89 -13.53 -2.25
C GLY A 259 13.09 -12.91 -0.85
N ILE A 260 12.51 -11.74 -0.60
CA ILE A 260 12.65 -10.98 0.64
C ILE A 260 11.51 -11.32 1.59
N GLY A 261 11.84 -11.71 2.82
CA GLY A 261 10.87 -12.16 3.79
C GLY A 261 10.35 -13.58 3.54
N ARG A 262 9.55 -14.07 4.49
CA ARG A 262 8.99 -15.42 4.53
C ARG A 262 7.53 -15.35 4.99
N PRO A 263 6.72 -16.42 4.81
CA PRO A 263 5.37 -16.54 5.36
C PRO A 263 5.20 -16.03 6.81
N SER A 264 6.22 -16.26 7.64
CA SER A 264 6.24 -15.85 9.04
C SER A 264 6.48 -14.36 9.28
N THR A 265 7.03 -13.63 8.29
CA THR A 265 7.51 -12.25 8.46
C THR A 265 6.71 -11.20 7.68
N TYR A 266 6.02 -11.53 6.59
CA TYR A 266 5.31 -10.55 5.76
C TYR A 266 4.41 -9.57 6.54
N ALA A 267 3.47 -10.09 7.33
CA ALA A 267 2.56 -9.26 8.12
C ALA A 267 3.30 -8.45 9.21
N ALA A 268 4.33 -9.03 9.83
CA ALA A 268 5.12 -8.37 10.87
C ALA A 268 5.98 -7.24 10.30
N THR A 269 6.55 -7.41 9.10
CA THR A 269 7.30 -6.37 8.38
C THR A 269 6.41 -5.18 8.07
N LEU A 270 5.25 -5.40 7.45
CA LEU A 270 4.29 -4.32 7.14
C LEU A 270 3.85 -3.58 8.41
N LYS A 271 3.52 -4.34 9.47
CA LYS A 271 3.15 -3.76 10.76
C LYS A 271 4.28 -2.90 11.33
N THR A 272 5.52 -3.37 11.27
CA THR A 272 6.69 -2.62 11.78
C THR A 272 6.92 -1.33 10.99
N LEU A 273 6.77 -1.37 9.66
CA LEU A 273 6.90 -0.19 8.82
C LEU A 273 5.84 0.87 9.15
N SER A 274 4.61 0.44 9.44
CA SER A 274 3.51 1.33 9.82
C SER A 274 3.67 1.86 11.25
N ASP A 275 3.92 0.99 12.23
CA ASP A 275 4.09 1.36 13.65
C ASP A 275 5.24 2.35 13.86
N ARG A 276 6.29 2.26 13.05
CA ARG A 276 7.46 3.17 13.09
C ARG A 276 7.29 4.43 12.26
N GLU A 277 6.13 4.61 11.62
CA GLU A 277 5.80 5.74 10.75
C GLU A 277 6.81 5.91 9.60
N TYR A 278 7.27 4.80 9.03
CA TYR A 278 8.04 4.82 7.77
C TYR A 278 7.12 4.83 6.56
N VAL A 279 5.96 4.19 6.69
CA VAL A 279 4.87 4.24 5.71
C VAL A 279 3.57 4.58 6.44
N ILE A 280 2.68 5.30 5.76
CA ILE A 280 1.30 5.52 6.18
C ILE A 280 0.37 4.82 5.20
N MET A 281 -0.80 4.40 5.69
CA MET A 281 -1.83 3.81 4.86
C MET A 281 -2.90 4.87 4.58
N ASP A 282 -3.10 5.16 3.30
CA ASP A 282 -4.18 6.04 2.83
C ASP A 282 -4.93 5.34 1.70
N LYS A 283 -6.27 5.26 1.81
CA LYS A 283 -7.13 4.56 0.85
C LYS A 283 -6.57 3.20 0.39
N ARG A 284 -6.04 2.42 1.35
CA ARG A 284 -5.42 1.08 1.15
C ARG A 284 -4.15 1.07 0.29
N LYS A 285 -3.54 2.23 0.07
CA LYS A 285 -2.24 2.40 -0.57
C LYS A 285 -1.21 2.79 0.49
N LEU A 286 -0.01 2.25 0.35
CA LEU A 286 1.13 2.56 1.19
C LEU A 286 1.82 3.80 0.64
N ILE A 287 1.92 4.83 1.47
CA ILE A 287 2.59 6.08 1.16
C ILE A 287 3.85 6.17 2.02
N PRO A 288 5.04 6.34 1.42
CA PRO A 288 6.26 6.52 2.20
C PRO A 288 6.23 7.87 2.95
N HIS A 289 6.31 7.79 4.27
CA HIS A 289 6.37 8.94 5.16
C HIS A 289 7.75 9.64 5.04
N SER A 290 7.84 10.92 5.39
CA SER A 290 9.09 11.69 5.29
C SER A 290 10.23 11.07 6.09
N LYS A 291 9.92 10.53 7.27
CA LYS A 291 10.85 9.76 8.10
C LYS A 291 11.37 8.50 7.39
N GLY A 292 10.50 7.76 6.70
CA GLY A 292 10.88 6.58 5.92
C GLY A 292 11.85 6.94 4.81
N ARG A 293 11.52 7.98 4.03
CA ARG A 293 12.37 8.47 2.93
C ARG A 293 13.75 8.93 3.42
N LEU A 294 13.81 9.61 4.56
CA LEU A 294 15.08 10.05 5.16
C LEU A 294 15.95 8.85 5.56
N VAL A 295 15.35 7.85 6.22
CA VAL A 295 16.07 6.64 6.62
C VAL A 295 16.52 5.84 5.40
N THR A 296 15.68 5.68 4.38
CA THR A 296 16.06 5.03 3.13
C THR A 296 17.24 5.74 2.47
N ALA A 297 17.18 7.06 2.27
CA ALA A 297 18.27 7.81 1.68
C ALA A 297 19.57 7.70 2.49
N PHE A 298 19.48 7.70 3.82
CA PHE A 298 20.64 7.46 4.68
C PHE A 298 21.24 6.06 4.46
N LEU A 299 20.42 5.02 4.48
CA LEU A 299 20.89 3.65 4.32
C LEU A 299 21.43 3.38 2.90
N GLU A 300 20.82 3.94 1.85
CA GLU A 300 21.29 3.80 0.47
C GLU A 300 22.67 4.44 0.24
N ASN A 301 22.99 5.53 0.96
CA ASN A 301 24.27 6.23 0.81
C ASN A 301 25.38 5.66 1.70
N PHE A 302 25.04 5.14 2.88
CA PHE A 302 26.05 4.74 3.88
C PHE A 302 26.04 3.25 4.23
N PHE A 303 25.02 2.51 3.81
CA PHE A 303 24.82 1.09 4.12
C PHE A 303 24.26 0.31 2.91
N THR A 304 24.62 0.70 1.67
CA THR A 304 24.03 0.23 0.42
C THR A 304 23.87 -1.29 0.37
N LYS A 305 24.93 -2.04 0.68
CA LYS A 305 24.93 -3.51 0.75
C LYS A 305 23.77 -4.08 1.57
N TYR A 306 23.41 -3.44 2.68
CA TYR A 306 22.39 -3.94 3.62
C TYR A 306 20.96 -3.57 3.23
N VAL A 307 20.76 -2.76 2.19
CA VAL A 307 19.44 -2.42 1.63
C VAL A 307 19.26 -2.91 0.19
N GLU A 308 20.29 -3.52 -0.40
CA GLU A 308 20.19 -4.22 -1.67
C GLU A 308 19.25 -5.43 -1.57
N TYR A 309 18.42 -5.59 -2.59
CA TYR A 309 17.43 -6.67 -2.64
C TYR A 309 18.10 -8.04 -2.64
N ASP A 310 19.14 -8.21 -3.47
CA ASP A 310 19.85 -9.49 -3.62
C ASP A 310 20.57 -9.90 -2.34
N PHE A 311 21.18 -8.95 -1.61
CA PHE A 311 21.81 -9.23 -0.32
C PHE A 311 20.78 -9.71 0.71
N THR A 312 19.61 -9.07 0.75
CA THR A 312 18.55 -9.44 1.68
C THR A 312 17.98 -10.82 1.36
N ALA A 313 17.78 -11.12 0.07
CA ALA A 313 17.31 -12.42 -0.39
C ALA A 313 18.32 -13.55 -0.09
N ASP A 314 19.61 -13.32 -0.34
CA ASP A 314 20.69 -14.26 -0.04
C ASP A 314 20.80 -14.52 1.48
N LEU A 315 20.61 -13.50 2.32
CA LEU A 315 20.59 -13.70 3.77
C LEU A 315 19.44 -14.62 4.19
N GLU A 316 18.25 -14.46 3.63
CA GLU A 316 17.11 -15.34 3.89
C GLU A 316 17.38 -16.78 3.40
N GLU A 317 18.00 -16.95 2.24
CA GLU A 317 18.43 -18.28 1.75
C GLU A 317 19.46 -18.94 2.67
N LYS A 318 20.43 -18.17 3.19
CA LYS A 318 21.38 -18.68 4.20
C LYS A 318 20.67 -19.15 5.46
N LEU A 319 19.65 -18.43 5.93
CA LEU A 319 18.84 -18.84 7.08
C LEU A 319 18.07 -20.14 6.81
N ASP A 320 17.54 -20.31 5.60
CA ASP A 320 16.89 -21.56 5.20
C ASP A 320 17.87 -22.73 5.17
N ARG A 321 19.08 -22.53 4.62
CA ARG A 321 20.15 -23.53 4.61
C ARG A 321 20.65 -23.89 6.00
N ILE A 322 20.69 -22.92 6.93
CA ILE A 322 20.94 -23.18 8.36
C ILE A 322 19.85 -24.11 8.92
N SER A 323 18.57 -23.82 8.63
CA SER A 323 17.46 -24.64 9.11
C SER A 323 17.48 -26.08 8.56
N ALA A 324 18.01 -26.25 7.35
CA ALA A 324 18.26 -27.56 6.73
C ALA A 324 19.49 -28.30 7.28
N GLY A 325 20.30 -27.66 8.12
CA GLY A 325 21.56 -28.21 8.64
C GLY A 325 22.71 -28.16 7.63
N GLU A 326 22.61 -27.36 6.57
CA GLU A 326 23.62 -27.24 5.52
C GLU A 326 24.67 -26.16 5.82
N LEU A 327 24.39 -25.24 6.73
CA LEU A 327 25.28 -24.14 7.13
C LEU A 327 25.37 -24.00 8.67
N ASP A 328 26.55 -23.64 9.17
CA ASP A 328 26.74 -23.29 10.59
C ASP A 328 26.29 -21.85 10.85
N TRP A 329 25.23 -21.69 11.65
CA TRP A 329 24.68 -20.38 12.00
C TRP A 329 25.69 -19.45 12.68
N LYS A 330 26.64 -19.98 13.47
CA LYS A 330 27.66 -19.16 14.14
C LYS A 330 28.67 -18.60 13.16
N GLN A 331 28.96 -19.34 12.09
CA GLN A 331 29.85 -18.86 11.03
C GLN A 331 29.17 -17.72 10.26
N VAL A 332 27.92 -17.92 9.82
CA VAL A 332 27.14 -16.89 9.12
C VAL A 332 27.01 -15.61 9.95
N LEU A 333 26.71 -15.72 11.24
CA LEU A 333 26.65 -14.56 12.14
C LEU A 333 27.99 -13.84 12.28
N ARG A 334 29.11 -14.58 12.35
CA ARG A 334 30.44 -13.98 12.50
C ARG A 334 30.83 -13.21 11.25
N GLU A 335 30.61 -13.79 10.07
CA GLU A 335 30.87 -13.14 8.78
C GLU A 335 30.00 -11.88 8.62
N PHE A 336 28.70 -11.98 8.89
CA PHE A 336 27.80 -10.83 8.87
C PHE A 336 28.26 -9.72 9.82
N TRP A 337 28.57 -10.08 11.07
CA TRP A 337 28.94 -9.09 12.08
C TRP A 337 30.27 -8.40 11.78
N GLN A 338 31.25 -9.12 11.26
CA GLN A 338 32.55 -8.56 10.89
C GLN A 338 32.39 -7.47 9.81
N ASP A 339 31.64 -7.77 8.74
CA ASP A 339 31.39 -6.81 7.66
C ASP A 339 30.52 -5.64 8.13
N PHE A 340 29.49 -5.90 8.92
CA PHE A 340 28.56 -4.87 9.38
C PHE A 340 29.21 -3.90 10.37
N PHE A 341 30.03 -4.43 11.28
CA PHE A 341 30.77 -3.63 12.23
C PHE A 341 31.80 -2.73 11.53
N GLY A 342 32.50 -3.23 10.51
CA GLY A 342 33.39 -2.42 9.67
C GLY A 342 32.67 -1.22 9.07
N GLN A 343 31.51 -1.44 8.44
CA GLN A 343 30.70 -0.37 7.86
C GLN A 343 30.25 0.67 8.90
N ILE A 344 29.93 0.23 10.12
CA ILE A 344 29.57 1.13 11.22
C ILE A 344 30.75 2.02 11.60
N GLU A 345 31.96 1.47 11.75
CA GLU A 345 33.13 2.25 12.13
C GLU A 345 33.46 3.31 11.08
N ASP A 346 33.46 2.93 9.79
CA ASP A 346 33.67 3.88 8.68
C ASP A 346 32.64 5.01 8.68
N THR A 347 31.37 4.69 8.94
CA THR A 347 30.28 5.67 8.95
C THR A 347 30.35 6.60 10.17
N LYS A 348 30.84 6.12 11.33
CA LYS A 348 30.99 6.92 12.55
C LYS A 348 32.03 8.04 12.41
N GLU A 349 33.01 7.86 11.53
CA GLU A 349 34.02 8.89 11.26
C GLU A 349 33.46 10.08 10.48
N LEU A 350 32.29 9.94 9.87
CA LEU A 350 31.64 11.01 9.11
C LEU A 350 31.12 12.11 10.03
N ARG A 351 31.37 13.36 9.64
CA ARG A 351 30.76 14.51 10.31
C ARG A 351 29.30 14.61 9.91
N VAL A 352 28.48 15.16 10.80
CA VAL A 352 27.05 15.44 10.54
C VAL A 352 26.86 16.25 9.26
N THR A 353 27.77 17.17 8.94
CA THR A 353 27.74 17.94 7.69
C THR A 353 27.85 17.04 6.45
N ASN A 354 28.76 16.06 6.45
CA ASN A 354 28.93 15.14 5.32
C ASN A 354 27.64 14.32 5.09
N VAL A 355 27.01 13.87 6.18
CA VAL A 355 25.74 13.15 6.11
C VAL A 355 24.64 14.06 5.55
N LEU A 356 24.52 15.29 6.05
CA LEU A 356 23.51 16.23 5.57
C LEU A 356 23.71 16.62 4.11
N ASP A 357 24.95 16.77 3.64
CA ASP A 357 25.24 17.09 2.25
C ASP A 357 24.79 15.96 1.31
N ALA A 358 25.13 14.71 1.65
CA ALA A 358 24.66 13.53 0.91
C ALA A 358 23.13 13.42 0.89
N LEU A 359 22.47 13.66 2.03
CA LEU A 359 21.00 13.64 2.11
C LEU A 359 20.35 14.79 1.34
N ASN A 360 20.97 15.97 1.31
CA ASN A 360 20.50 17.13 0.53
C ASN A 360 20.56 16.87 -0.98
N GLU A 361 21.52 16.06 -1.44
CA GLU A 361 21.63 15.63 -2.83
C GLU A 361 20.62 14.52 -3.14
N ALA A 362 20.63 13.43 -2.36
CA ALA A 362 19.77 12.26 -2.58
C ALA A 362 18.28 12.59 -2.53
N LEU A 363 17.87 13.49 -1.62
CA LEU A 363 16.49 13.89 -1.46
C LEU A 363 16.14 15.18 -2.23
N ALA A 364 17.05 15.71 -3.06
CA ALA A 364 16.83 16.99 -3.74
C ALA A 364 15.50 17.08 -4.52
N PRO A 365 15.08 16.08 -5.30
CA PRO A 365 13.82 16.15 -6.06
C PRO A 365 12.57 16.25 -5.17
N LEU A 366 12.65 15.70 -3.95
CA LEU A 366 11.56 15.72 -2.98
C LEU A 366 11.57 17.00 -2.13
N VAL A 367 12.76 17.40 -1.71
CA VAL A 367 12.98 18.49 -0.74
C VAL A 367 13.01 19.85 -1.44
N PHE A 368 13.41 19.89 -2.70
CA PHE A 368 13.50 21.07 -3.55
C PHE A 368 12.77 20.80 -4.88
N PRO A 369 11.42 20.67 -4.86
CA PRO A 369 10.65 20.42 -6.07
C PRO A 369 10.85 21.54 -7.10
N LYS A 370 10.86 21.19 -8.38
CA LYS A 370 11.00 22.15 -9.48
C LYS A 370 9.89 23.20 -9.40
N ARG A 371 10.23 24.44 -9.73
CA ARG A 371 9.29 25.56 -9.74
C ARG A 371 8.67 25.74 -11.11
N GLU A 372 7.42 26.21 -11.12
CA GLU A 372 6.70 26.54 -12.35
C GLU A 372 7.37 27.68 -13.13
N ASP A 373 7.97 28.63 -12.41
CA ASP A 373 8.69 29.78 -12.98
C ASP A 373 10.09 29.42 -13.53
N GLY A 374 10.52 28.16 -13.37
CA GLY A 374 11.83 27.67 -13.81
C GLY A 374 13.01 28.18 -12.98
N SER A 375 12.78 28.91 -11.89
CA SER A 375 13.85 29.39 -11.00
C SER A 375 14.47 28.26 -10.18
N ASP A 376 15.70 28.46 -9.69
CA ASP A 376 16.41 27.44 -8.91
C ASP A 376 15.61 27.11 -7.63
N PRO A 377 15.18 25.84 -7.44
CA PRO A 377 14.36 25.45 -6.30
C PRO A 377 15.07 25.60 -4.95
N ARG A 378 16.41 25.76 -4.94
CA ARG A 378 17.19 26.01 -3.73
C ARG A 378 17.24 27.48 -3.30
N ILE A 379 16.90 28.45 -4.14
CA ILE A 379 16.91 29.86 -3.72
C ILE A 379 15.77 30.11 -2.72
N CYS A 380 16.02 30.75 -1.58
CA CYS A 380 14.97 31.02 -0.60
C CYS A 380 13.97 32.07 -1.13
N GLN A 381 12.69 31.72 -1.19
CA GLN A 381 11.64 32.61 -1.71
C GLN A 381 11.36 33.84 -0.84
N VAL A 382 11.77 33.82 0.43
CA VAL A 382 11.52 34.92 1.35
C VAL A 382 12.58 36.01 1.24
N CYS A 383 13.85 35.64 1.10
CA CYS A 383 14.96 36.60 1.09
C CYS A 383 15.65 36.75 -0.26
N GLY A 384 15.35 35.87 -1.23
CA GLY A 384 15.92 35.87 -2.58
C GLY A 384 17.42 35.58 -2.69
N THR A 385 18.16 35.57 -1.57
CA THR A 385 19.63 35.50 -1.55
C THR A 385 20.18 34.29 -0.82
N GLY A 386 19.43 33.70 0.11
CA GLY A 386 19.84 32.51 0.86
C GLY A 386 19.53 31.22 0.11
N ASN A 387 20.27 30.16 0.41
CA ASN A 387 20.02 28.82 -0.11
C ASN A 387 19.25 27.97 0.91
N LEU A 388 18.30 27.17 0.43
CA LEU A 388 17.52 26.22 1.20
C LEU A 388 18.30 24.92 1.36
N SER A 389 18.38 24.41 2.59
CA SER A 389 18.99 23.12 2.90
C SER A 389 18.11 22.30 3.86
N LEU A 390 18.18 20.98 3.70
CA LEU A 390 17.65 20.02 4.64
C LEU A 390 18.44 20.10 5.95
N LYS A 391 17.72 20.26 7.05
CA LYS A 391 18.22 20.33 8.42
C LYS A 391 17.46 19.34 9.29
N LEU A 392 18.08 18.89 10.37
CA LEU A 392 17.48 18.00 11.36
C LEU A 392 17.17 18.80 12.63
N GLY A 393 15.94 18.66 13.14
CA GLY A 393 15.49 19.30 14.37
C GLY A 393 14.79 18.31 15.29
N LYS A 394 14.42 18.80 16.48
CA LYS A 394 13.71 18.01 17.50
C LYS A 394 12.39 17.40 16.99
N TYR A 395 11.73 18.09 16.05
CA TYR A 395 10.44 17.69 15.49
C TYR A 395 10.58 17.00 14.12
N GLY A 396 11.78 16.55 13.77
CA GLY A 396 12.06 15.88 12.49
C GLY A 396 12.84 16.75 11.52
N ALA A 397 12.93 16.27 10.28
CA ALA A 397 13.65 16.96 9.21
C ALA A 397 12.82 18.12 8.64
N PHE A 398 13.49 19.23 8.35
CA PHE A 398 12.88 20.43 7.79
C PHE A 398 13.84 21.10 6.81
N VAL A 399 13.30 21.90 5.90
CA VAL A 399 14.06 22.78 5.02
C VAL A 399 14.22 24.13 5.70
N GLY A 400 15.42 24.69 5.72
CA GLY A 400 15.68 26.01 6.27
C GLY A 400 16.61 26.84 5.41
N CYS A 401 16.50 28.18 5.50
CA CYS A 401 17.38 29.11 4.81
C CYS A 401 18.81 29.10 5.40
N SER A 402 19.81 29.36 4.54
CA SER A 402 21.20 29.56 4.93
C SER A 402 21.42 30.88 5.66
N ASN A 403 20.64 31.92 5.35
CA ASN A 403 20.76 33.25 5.93
C ASN A 403 20.05 33.37 7.28
N TYR A 404 19.95 32.27 8.03
CA TYR A 404 19.46 32.33 9.41
C TYR A 404 20.59 32.90 10.30
N PRO A 405 20.31 33.84 11.23
CA PRO A 405 19.00 34.24 11.75
C PRO A 405 18.28 35.38 11.02
N GLU A 406 18.88 35.99 10.01
CA GLU A 406 18.33 37.13 9.26
C GLU A 406 17.07 36.73 8.45
N CYS A 407 17.00 35.48 8.00
CA CYS A 407 15.85 34.86 7.35
C CYS A 407 15.44 33.59 8.08
N ASN A 408 14.24 33.62 8.68
CA ASN A 408 13.68 32.54 9.49
C ASN A 408 12.81 31.55 8.70
N PHE A 409 12.91 31.56 7.37
CA PHE A 409 12.14 30.65 6.51
C PHE A 409 12.46 29.19 6.88
N THR A 410 11.40 28.45 7.21
CA THR A 410 11.46 27.01 7.44
C THR A 410 10.23 26.32 6.86
N ARG A 411 10.40 25.08 6.40
CA ARG A 411 9.31 24.23 5.91
C ARG A 411 9.51 22.81 6.39
N GLN A 412 8.52 22.25 7.08
CA GLN A 412 8.60 20.86 7.55
C GLN A 412 8.52 19.90 6.37
N LEU A 413 9.26 18.78 6.44
CA LEU A 413 9.08 17.68 5.51
C LEU A 413 7.83 16.88 5.94
N SER A 414 6.63 17.37 5.61
CA SER A 414 5.36 16.67 5.87
C SER A 414 5.09 15.58 4.83
N SER A 415 4.22 14.64 5.18
CA SER A 415 3.97 13.37 4.49
C SER A 415 2.90 13.41 3.40
N GLU A 416 2.36 14.58 3.06
CA GLU A 416 1.33 14.68 2.04
C GLU A 416 1.98 14.88 0.68
N GLY A 417 1.67 13.97 -0.23
CA GLY A 417 2.25 13.91 -1.56
C GLY A 417 1.80 15.07 -2.43
N GLY A 418 2.69 15.47 -3.33
CA GLY A 418 2.40 16.44 -4.38
C GLY A 418 2.90 17.83 -4.04
N ALA A 419 3.18 18.59 -5.08
CA ALA A 419 3.59 19.98 -5.03
C ALA A 419 2.49 20.93 -4.50
N ASP A 420 1.42 20.39 -3.90
CA ASP A 420 0.22 21.11 -3.45
C ASP A 420 -0.05 20.92 -1.94
N ALA A 421 0.99 20.67 -1.14
CA ALA A 421 1.03 21.44 0.10
C ALA A 421 1.33 22.86 -0.36
N GLU A 422 0.26 23.59 -0.73
CA GLU A 422 0.30 25.04 -0.84
C GLU A 422 1.25 25.52 0.24
N ALA A 423 2.16 26.40 -0.16
CA ALA A 423 2.78 27.31 0.76
C ALA A 423 1.65 28.11 1.43
N SER A 424 0.90 27.47 2.34
CA SER A 424 -0.05 28.10 3.22
C SER A 424 0.80 28.85 4.23
N GLY A 425 1.27 30.01 3.76
CA GLY A 425 0.88 31.28 4.36
C GLY A 425 1.10 31.41 5.86
N LEU A 426 2.12 30.78 6.43
CA LEU A 426 2.51 31.02 7.82
C LEU A 426 3.85 31.76 7.95
N ASN A 427 4.40 32.24 6.83
CA ASN A 427 5.40 33.31 6.87
C ASN A 427 4.74 34.68 7.06
N GLU A 428 3.52 34.85 6.54
CA GLU A 428 2.67 35.97 6.92
C GLU A 428 1.80 35.54 8.10
N PRO A 429 1.67 36.40 9.13
CA PRO A 429 0.78 36.10 10.25
C PRO A 429 -0.66 35.92 9.75
N LYS A 430 -1.23 34.71 9.86
CA LYS A 430 -2.66 34.50 9.57
C LYS A 430 -3.44 35.19 10.67
N GLU A 431 -4.14 36.26 10.33
CA GLU A 431 -4.96 37.01 11.27
C GLU A 431 -6.13 36.15 11.74
N LEU A 432 -6.25 36.00 13.05
CA LEU A 432 -7.31 35.23 13.68
C LEU A 432 -8.31 36.13 14.41
N GLY A 433 -8.24 37.45 14.24
CA GLY A 433 -9.09 38.43 14.94
C GLY A 433 -8.36 39.17 16.06
N THR A 434 -9.11 39.85 16.93
CA THR A 434 -8.58 40.65 18.05
C THR A 434 -9.02 40.10 19.39
N ASP A 435 -8.14 40.12 20.38
CA ASP A 435 -8.49 39.71 21.74
C ASP A 435 -9.47 40.73 22.35
N PRO A 436 -10.71 40.33 22.72
CA PRO A 436 -11.71 41.26 23.24
C PRO A 436 -11.33 41.87 24.61
N MET A 437 -10.39 41.28 25.34
CA MET A 437 -9.95 41.78 26.65
C MET A 437 -8.81 42.79 26.54
N THR A 438 -7.91 42.63 25.57
CA THR A 438 -6.72 43.50 25.43
C THR A 438 -6.79 44.41 24.21
N GLY A 439 -7.65 44.13 23.24
CA GLY A 439 -7.71 44.81 21.94
C GLY A 439 -6.57 44.45 20.98
N GLU A 440 -5.65 43.57 21.39
CA GLU A 440 -4.47 43.20 20.61
C GLU A 440 -4.80 42.15 19.54
N GLN A 441 -4.11 42.20 18.41
CA GLN A 441 -4.32 41.26 17.32
C GLN A 441 -3.80 39.86 17.69
N LEU A 442 -4.58 38.83 17.34
CA LEU A 442 -4.20 37.43 17.41
C LEU A 442 -3.77 36.96 16.02
N THR A 443 -2.60 36.37 15.96
CA THR A 443 -2.06 35.83 14.70
C THR A 443 -1.57 34.40 14.89
N LEU A 444 -1.81 33.56 13.88
CA LEU A 444 -1.19 32.25 13.76
C LEU A 444 0.06 32.35 12.90
N ARG A 445 1.18 31.86 13.42
CA ARG A 445 2.50 31.96 12.80
C ARG A 445 3.22 30.61 12.83
N SER A 446 4.16 30.42 11.92
CA SER A 446 5.10 29.30 11.96
C SER A 446 6.41 29.68 12.63
N GLY A 447 6.91 28.83 13.52
CA GLY A 447 8.17 29.05 14.22
C GLY A 447 9.01 27.78 14.35
N ARG A 448 10.22 27.93 14.90
CA ARG A 448 11.21 26.85 15.07
C ARG A 448 10.71 25.61 15.82
N PHE A 449 9.60 25.73 16.56
CA PHE A 449 9.03 24.65 17.37
C PHE A 449 7.65 24.18 16.85
N GLY A 450 7.26 24.59 15.64
CA GLY A 450 5.94 24.36 15.08
C GLY A 450 5.06 25.60 15.05
N PRO A 451 3.81 25.47 14.60
CA PRO A 451 2.84 26.57 14.57
C PRO A 451 2.49 27.05 15.98
N TYR A 452 2.29 28.36 16.12
CA TYR A 452 1.96 29.01 17.38
C TYR A 452 1.03 30.21 17.18
N ILE A 453 0.21 30.49 18.19
CA ILE A 453 -0.58 31.70 18.32
C ILE A 453 0.26 32.77 18.99
N GLN A 454 0.20 34.01 18.50
CA GLN A 454 0.80 35.18 19.11
C GLN A 454 -0.24 36.28 19.32
N ARG A 455 -0.24 36.91 20.49
CA ARG A 455 -1.01 38.13 20.77
C ARG A 455 -0.11 39.36 20.76
N GLY A 456 -0.41 40.31 19.89
CA GLY A 456 0.40 41.50 19.64
C GLY A 456 1.69 41.21 18.85
N ASP A 457 2.57 42.21 18.77
CA ASP A 457 3.85 42.14 18.05
C ASP A 457 5.06 42.35 18.96
N GLY A 458 6.23 41.89 18.51
CA GLY A 458 7.50 42.04 19.22
C GLY A 458 7.99 40.78 19.94
N LYS A 459 9.13 40.90 20.63
CA LYS A 459 9.81 39.77 21.28
C LYS A 459 9.13 39.31 22.57
N GLU A 460 8.45 40.23 23.26
CA GLU A 460 7.74 40.00 24.53
C GLU A 460 6.26 39.59 24.32
N ALA A 461 5.82 39.46 23.07
CA ALA A 461 4.45 39.08 22.74
C ALA A 461 4.10 37.71 23.34
N LYS A 462 2.89 37.59 23.92
CA LYS A 462 2.43 36.32 24.49
C LYS A 462 2.27 35.30 23.38
N ARG A 463 2.78 34.08 23.58
CA ARG A 463 2.75 32.98 22.60
C ARG A 463 2.20 31.70 23.20
N SER A 464 1.50 30.92 22.38
CA SER A 464 1.01 29.59 22.73
C SER A 464 1.15 28.63 21.56
N SER A 465 1.82 27.48 21.77
CA SER A 465 1.97 26.46 20.72
C SER A 465 0.68 25.67 20.52
N LEU A 466 0.46 25.17 19.30
CA LEU A 466 -0.69 24.30 19.04
C LEU A 466 -0.50 22.92 19.74
N PRO A 467 -1.57 22.33 20.29
CA PRO A 467 -1.56 20.95 20.80
C PRO A 467 -1.25 19.91 19.71
N LYS A 468 -0.73 18.75 20.12
CA LYS A 468 -0.50 17.63 19.19
C LYS A 468 -1.82 17.18 18.54
N GLY A 469 -1.85 17.10 17.22
CA GLY A 469 -3.02 16.68 16.43
C GLY A 469 -3.93 17.82 15.98
N TRP A 470 -3.66 19.07 16.39
CA TRP A 470 -4.38 20.24 15.85
C TRP A 470 -3.69 20.73 14.58
N LEU A 471 -4.46 20.86 13.50
CA LEU A 471 -3.97 21.39 12.23
C LEU A 471 -4.10 22.93 12.22
N PRO A 472 -3.13 23.67 11.64
CA PRO A 472 -3.21 25.12 11.50
C PRO A 472 -4.49 25.63 10.82
N ASP A 473 -5.03 24.85 9.87
CA ASP A 473 -6.22 25.21 9.11
C ASP A 473 -7.50 25.13 9.94
N ASP A 474 -7.50 24.28 10.96
CA ASP A 474 -8.61 24.09 11.90
C ASP A 474 -8.63 25.15 13.02
N ILE A 475 -7.68 26.08 13.05
CA ILE A 475 -7.59 27.12 14.07
C ILE A 475 -8.44 28.32 13.68
N ASP A 476 -9.49 28.55 14.49
CA ASP A 476 -10.34 29.73 14.46
C ASP A 476 -10.01 30.70 15.62
N HIS A 477 -10.74 31.82 15.65
CA HIS A 477 -10.59 32.86 16.67
C HIS A 477 -10.82 32.32 18.10
N GLU A 478 -11.82 31.46 18.29
CA GLU A 478 -12.21 30.93 19.60
C GLU A 478 -11.14 29.99 20.16
N LYS A 479 -10.65 29.08 19.33
CA LYS A 479 -9.53 28.18 19.65
C LYS A 479 -8.26 28.96 19.98
N ALA A 480 -7.96 30.01 19.22
CA ALA A 480 -6.80 30.85 19.48
C ALA A 480 -6.89 31.57 20.83
N LEU A 481 -8.06 32.13 21.17
CA LEU A 481 -8.33 32.73 22.47
C LEU A 481 -8.19 31.73 23.61
N ALA A 482 -8.71 30.51 23.44
CA ALA A 482 -8.58 29.47 24.45
C ALA A 482 -7.11 29.11 24.71
N LEU A 483 -6.28 29.03 23.66
CA LEU A 483 -4.86 28.70 23.78
C LEU A 483 -4.03 29.83 24.36
N ILE A 484 -4.27 31.07 23.94
CA ILE A 484 -3.46 32.23 24.33
C ILE A 484 -3.73 32.67 25.76
N ASN A 485 -4.90 32.34 26.31
CA ASN A 485 -5.26 32.65 27.69
C ASN A 485 -4.77 31.62 28.71
N LEU A 486 -4.08 30.56 28.27
CA LEU A 486 -3.40 29.66 29.18
C LEU A 486 -2.08 30.26 29.71
N PRO A 487 -1.63 29.87 30.92
CA PRO A 487 -2.39 29.06 31.89
C PRO A 487 -3.57 29.84 32.49
N ARG A 488 -4.69 29.14 32.77
CA ARG A 488 -5.90 29.73 33.38
C ARG A 488 -6.14 29.20 34.78
N ASP A 489 -6.65 30.04 35.67
CA ASP A 489 -7.03 29.62 37.02
C ASP A 489 -8.30 28.77 36.99
N VAL A 490 -8.26 27.64 37.69
CA VAL A 490 -9.39 26.71 37.84
C VAL A 490 -10.12 26.96 39.17
N GLY A 491 -9.36 27.24 40.23
CA GLY A 491 -9.89 27.49 41.57
C GLY A 491 -8.90 27.12 42.67
N LYS A 492 -9.20 27.51 43.91
CA LYS A 492 -8.38 27.14 45.08
C LYS A 492 -8.60 25.68 45.44
N HIS A 493 -7.50 24.94 45.67
CA HIS A 493 -7.55 23.57 46.16
C HIS A 493 -8.21 23.53 47.55
N PRO A 494 -9.19 22.65 47.80
CA PRO A 494 -9.99 22.66 49.02
C PRO A 494 -9.16 22.47 50.30
N GLU A 495 -8.06 21.71 50.23
CA GLU A 495 -7.23 21.41 51.41
C GLU A 495 -6.05 22.38 51.60
N SER A 496 -5.36 22.76 50.52
CA SER A 496 -4.15 23.59 50.63
C SER A 496 -4.43 25.08 50.46
N GLY A 497 -5.62 25.45 49.99
CA GLY A 497 -6.01 26.83 49.68
C GLY A 497 -5.23 27.48 48.51
N LYS A 498 -4.26 26.76 47.92
CA LYS A 498 -3.43 27.23 46.81
C LYS A 498 -4.19 27.14 45.48
N MET A 499 -3.89 28.04 44.56
CA MET A 499 -4.56 28.09 43.25
C MET A 499 -4.14 26.89 42.39
N ILE A 500 -5.13 26.24 41.77
CA ILE A 500 -4.93 25.26 40.70
C ILE A 500 -5.01 26.01 39.39
N SER A 501 -4.01 25.87 38.52
CA SER A 501 -4.04 26.42 37.16
C SER A 501 -4.00 25.30 36.12
N ALA A 502 -4.74 25.48 35.01
CA ALA A 502 -4.70 24.60 33.86
C ALA A 502 -3.80 25.19 32.79
N GLY A 503 -2.93 24.36 32.21
CA GLY A 503 -1.97 24.78 31.19
C GLY A 503 -1.77 23.72 30.11
N LEU A 504 -0.95 24.08 29.11
CA LEU A 504 -0.49 23.18 28.06
C LEU A 504 1.03 23.09 28.13
N GLY A 505 1.53 21.86 28.30
CA GLY A 505 2.95 21.57 28.44
C GLY A 505 3.43 20.66 27.31
N ARG A 506 4.73 20.32 27.34
CA ARG A 506 5.37 19.45 26.34
C ARG A 506 4.78 18.04 26.21
N TYR A 507 4.00 17.59 27.20
CA TYR A 507 3.35 16.27 27.24
C TYR A 507 1.82 16.34 27.09
N GLY A 508 1.28 17.52 26.77
CA GLY A 508 -0.16 17.74 26.65
C GLY A 508 -0.73 18.64 27.76
N PRO A 509 -2.07 18.68 27.90
CA PRO A 509 -2.74 19.46 28.94
C PRO A 509 -2.34 18.98 30.35
N PHE A 510 -2.17 19.92 31.27
CA PHE A 510 -1.86 19.62 32.67
C PHE A 510 -2.59 20.57 33.62
N LEU A 511 -2.73 20.14 34.87
CA LEU A 511 -3.09 20.98 36.00
C LEU A 511 -1.85 21.16 36.85
N LEU A 512 -1.52 22.40 37.20
CA LEU A 512 -0.45 22.75 38.12
C LEU A 512 -1.06 22.93 39.52
N HIS A 513 -0.50 22.25 40.51
CA HIS A 513 -0.84 22.46 41.91
C HIS A 513 0.42 22.43 42.76
N ASP A 514 0.61 23.48 43.56
CA ASP A 514 1.73 23.62 44.49
C ASP A 514 3.13 23.43 43.88
N GLY A 515 3.32 23.89 42.64
CA GLY A 515 4.60 23.82 41.92
C GLY A 515 4.92 22.45 41.31
N GLY A 516 3.98 21.50 41.35
CA GLY A 516 4.03 20.20 40.66
C GLY A 516 3.13 20.15 39.43
#